data_AF-A0A3S9IA38-F1
#
_entry.id   AF-A0A3S9IA38-F1
#
_cell.length_a   1.000
_cell.length_b   1.000
_cell.length_c   1.000
_cell.angle_alpha   90.00
_cell.angle_beta   90.00
_cell.angle_gamma   90.00
#
_symmetry.space_group_name_H-M   'P 1'
#
loop_
_entity.id
_entity.type
_entity.pdbx_description
1 polymer ?
#
loop_
_entity_poly.entity_id
_entity_poly.type
_entity_poly.pdbx_seq_one_letter_code
_entity_poly.pdbx_strand_id
1 'polypeptide(L)'
;MGKRQRRRKRERAKKNQPPQQSAAPQPIIREFPVDAARIRVVINHDAPEDAQRISTLYWEIKDDGTWARTVNSIGVAGAVGAVATAHSHAILLNCPCANCSEPISVTNRSWANKVGGKYLDAEAPSYLCGDCSAIQQREKAERQRLAAEQKRAEQEREKQEAEEFECLVAAAIQDEEAKTASSSRLQDDTPQAMALYVALASYATRNPGRPLPSITGVGAMGWTGDTARDRELLLALYYSHLIAISRETPPQAFGLSKNRDDITFAADEVVWRLIGDRSAVQERVKEITNSFKTRPGPQGAAAREAFTALADEMEVTNVASYLNGLLTKKYDYPEVPETRREELTDVIRRGFGHGYTPGQMICFAWRAADSAAAWKERNAPMGPPEAASASVTTLNGKIDKAVELHHAIPGYEVPRWHEAPLTTMASRKPFTPRPGRRP
;
A
#
# COMPACT_ATOMS: atom_id res chain seq x y z
N MET A 1 41.65 74.16 9.24
CA MET A 1 41.73 72.67 9.33
C MET A 1 40.57 72.13 10.14
N GLY A 2 39.62 71.45 9.48
CA GLY A 2 38.31 71.08 10.07
C GLY A 2 38.36 69.89 11.05
N LYS A 3 37.41 69.85 12.00
CA LYS A 3 37.28 68.83 13.06
C LYS A 3 37.37 67.38 12.55
N ARG A 4 36.92 67.12 11.31
CA ARG A 4 37.01 65.82 10.62
C ARG A 4 38.45 65.37 10.30
N GLN A 5 39.35 66.30 9.96
CA GLN A 5 40.76 65.99 9.71
C GLN A 5 41.52 65.69 11.00
N ARG A 6 41.19 66.37 12.11
CA ARG A 6 41.78 66.05 13.43
C ARG A 6 41.38 64.66 13.92
N ARG A 7 40.14 64.22 13.66
CA ARG A 7 39.68 62.85 13.97
C ARG A 7 40.41 61.81 13.11
N ARG A 8 40.51 62.02 11.79
CA ARG A 8 41.27 61.12 10.91
C ARG A 8 42.78 61.08 11.23
N LYS A 9 43.37 62.18 11.71
CA LYS A 9 44.78 62.21 12.14
C LYS A 9 44.98 61.49 13.48
N ARG A 10 44.01 61.55 14.41
CA ARG A 10 44.01 60.75 15.65
C ARG A 10 43.78 59.27 15.39
N GLU A 11 42.91 58.91 14.46
CA GLU A 11 42.68 57.51 14.07
C GLU A 11 43.89 56.92 13.33
N ARG A 12 44.56 57.69 12.46
CA ARG A 12 45.82 57.27 11.83
C ARG A 12 46.99 57.16 12.83
N ALA A 13 47.04 58.03 13.84
CA ALA A 13 48.03 57.91 14.92
C ALA A 13 47.76 56.70 15.82
N LYS A 14 46.50 56.30 16.03
CA LYS A 14 46.13 55.06 16.73
C LYS A 14 46.41 53.79 15.92
N LYS A 15 46.34 53.86 14.59
CA LYS A 15 46.58 52.72 13.69
C LYS A 15 48.07 52.43 13.41
N ASN A 16 48.95 53.42 13.65
CA ASN A 16 50.39 53.33 13.42
C ASN A 16 51.20 53.21 14.71
N GLN A 17 50.57 52.94 15.86
CA GLN A 17 51.32 52.41 17.00
C GLN A 17 51.65 50.95 16.67
N PRO A 18 52.94 50.56 16.58
CA PRO A 18 53.28 49.15 16.57
C PRO A 18 52.67 48.53 17.83
N PRO A 19 51.98 47.37 17.76
CA PRO A 19 51.52 46.70 18.96
C PRO A 19 52.75 46.50 19.83
N GLN A 20 52.76 47.15 21.00
CA GLN A 20 53.66 46.79 22.08
C GLN A 20 53.39 45.31 22.33
N GLN A 21 54.27 44.46 21.82
CA GLN A 21 54.32 43.04 22.13
C GLN A 21 54.57 42.96 23.64
N SER A 22 53.48 43.03 24.41
CA SER A 22 53.45 42.39 25.72
C SER A 22 53.82 40.95 25.43
N ALA A 23 54.95 40.51 25.97
CA ALA A 23 55.38 39.12 25.87
C ALA A 23 54.15 38.27 26.20
N ALA A 24 53.72 37.45 25.24
CA ALA A 24 52.57 36.59 25.44
C ALA A 24 52.81 35.81 26.75
N PRO A 25 51.85 35.80 27.69
CA PRO A 25 52.04 35.13 28.96
C PRO A 25 52.40 33.66 28.68
N GLN A 26 53.61 33.26 29.07
CA GLN A 26 54.11 31.93 28.78
C GLN A 26 53.50 30.94 29.77
N PRO A 27 52.92 29.82 29.30
CA PRO A 27 52.44 28.78 30.19
C PRO A 27 53.61 28.12 30.91
N ILE A 28 53.34 27.58 32.09
CA ILE A 28 54.34 26.83 32.85
C ILE A 28 54.36 25.41 32.28
N ILE A 29 55.49 25.01 31.69
CA ILE A 29 55.68 23.69 31.08
C ILE A 29 56.49 22.81 32.03
N ARG A 30 56.01 21.58 32.27
CA ARG A 30 56.70 20.55 33.05
C ARG A 30 56.70 19.23 32.28
N GLU A 31 57.79 18.48 32.34
CA GLU A 31 57.90 17.18 31.68
C GLU A 31 58.14 16.10 32.73
N PHE A 32 57.52 14.93 32.54
CA PHE A 32 57.63 13.81 33.47
C PHE A 32 57.81 12.48 32.72
N PRO A 33 58.70 11.59 33.22
CA PRO A 33 59.82 11.89 34.13
C PRO A 33 60.87 12.82 33.47
N VAL A 34 61.71 13.50 34.26
CA VAL A 34 62.61 14.57 33.78
C VAL A 34 63.61 14.08 32.71
N ASP A 35 64.10 12.84 32.84
CA ASP A 35 65.15 12.29 31.98
C ASP A 35 64.62 11.42 30.82
N ALA A 36 63.31 11.12 30.82
CA ALA A 36 62.65 10.27 29.82
C ALA A 36 61.17 10.64 29.68
N ALA A 37 60.90 11.89 29.30
CA ALA A 37 59.56 12.46 29.33
C ALA A 37 58.55 11.66 28.50
N ARG A 38 57.52 11.13 29.16
CA ARG A 38 56.36 10.47 28.53
C ARG A 38 55.21 11.44 28.35
N ILE A 39 55.12 12.42 29.25
CA ILE A 39 54.12 13.48 29.18
C ILE A 39 54.73 14.86 29.34
N ARG A 40 54.17 15.84 28.64
CA ARG A 40 54.42 17.27 28.82
C ARG A 40 53.17 17.94 29.37
N VAL A 41 53.25 18.48 30.57
CA VAL A 41 52.17 19.16 31.28
C VAL A 41 52.28 20.64 31.02
N VAL A 42 51.17 21.24 30.59
CA VAL A 42 51.03 22.67 30.34
C VAL A 42 50.06 23.22 31.37
N ILE A 43 50.56 24.08 32.26
CA ILE A 43 49.77 24.75 33.30
C ILE A 43 49.55 26.20 32.86
N ASN A 44 48.31 26.67 32.98
CA ASN A 44 47.94 28.03 32.59
C ASN A 44 48.73 29.05 33.43
N HIS A 45 49.22 30.11 32.78
CA HIS A 45 50.07 31.13 33.41
C HIS A 45 49.37 31.92 34.54
N ASP A 46 48.04 31.97 34.51
CA ASP A 46 47.16 32.67 35.45
C ASP A 46 46.66 31.76 36.58
N ALA A 47 47.08 30.49 36.60
CA ALA A 47 46.72 29.56 37.65
C ALA A 47 47.27 30.04 39.01
N PRO A 48 46.45 30.11 40.06
CA PRO A 48 46.92 30.39 41.43
C PRO A 48 48.02 29.40 41.84
N GLU A 49 48.95 29.82 42.72
CA GLU A 49 50.08 28.98 43.15
C GLU A 49 49.64 27.60 43.66
N ASP A 50 48.54 27.55 44.42
CA ASP A 50 47.99 26.28 44.90
C ASP A 50 47.46 25.39 43.75
N ALA A 51 46.85 25.99 42.72
CA ALA A 51 46.40 25.26 41.53
C ALA A 51 47.59 24.77 40.68
N GLN A 52 48.69 25.53 40.61
CA GLN A 52 49.92 25.09 39.95
C GLN A 52 50.54 23.89 40.67
N ARG A 53 50.60 23.96 42.02
CA ARG A 53 51.09 22.89 42.88
C ARG A 53 50.24 21.62 42.72
N ILE A 54 48.91 21.76 42.80
CA ILE A 54 47.97 20.66 42.61
C ILE A 54 48.12 20.05 41.21
N SER A 55 48.21 20.86 40.16
CA SER A 55 48.37 20.39 38.77
C SER A 55 49.69 19.63 38.57
N THR A 56 50.77 20.10 39.18
CA THR A 56 52.08 19.42 39.12
C THR A 56 52.01 18.05 39.79
N LEU A 57 51.51 17.97 41.03
CA LEU A 57 51.34 16.70 41.75
C LEU A 57 50.32 15.77 41.08
N TYR A 58 49.31 16.35 40.43
CA TYR A 58 48.30 15.61 39.69
C TYR A 58 48.84 15.03 38.38
N TRP A 59 49.84 15.59 37.72
CA TRP A 59 50.36 14.97 36.51
C TRP A 59 51.64 14.16 36.72
N GLU A 60 52.25 14.21 37.90
CA GLU A 60 53.48 13.47 38.22
C GLU A 60 53.36 11.95 37.97
N ILE A 61 54.30 11.42 37.18
CA ILE A 61 54.45 9.98 36.87
C ILE A 61 55.85 9.49 37.27
N LYS A 62 55.95 8.19 37.54
CA LYS A 62 57.21 7.49 37.80
C LYS A 62 57.89 7.11 36.49
N ASP A 63 59.13 6.61 36.59
CA ASP A 63 59.92 6.15 35.44
C ASP A 63 59.26 5.01 34.66
N ASP A 64 58.47 4.17 35.35
CA ASP A 64 57.70 3.08 34.76
C ASP A 64 56.42 3.56 34.04
N GLY A 65 56.13 4.86 34.03
CA GLY A 65 54.95 5.44 33.39
C GLY A 65 53.67 5.39 34.23
N THR A 66 53.72 4.87 35.47
CA THR A 66 52.57 4.87 36.39
C THR A 66 52.48 6.18 37.19
N TRP A 67 51.27 6.53 37.64
CA TRP A 67 51.04 7.74 38.44
C TRP A 67 51.82 7.70 39.76
N ALA A 68 52.60 8.75 40.04
CA ALA A 68 53.41 8.81 41.27
C ALA A 68 52.56 8.88 42.55
N ARG A 69 51.37 9.48 42.44
CA ARG A 69 50.46 9.75 43.56
C ARG A 69 49.03 9.35 43.22
N THR A 70 48.26 8.90 44.21
CA THR A 70 46.81 8.75 44.07
C THR A 70 46.12 10.11 44.24
N VAL A 71 44.95 10.32 43.63
CA VAL A 71 44.24 11.62 43.75
C VAL A 71 43.93 11.94 45.22
N ASN A 72 43.55 10.92 46.02
CA ASN A 72 43.29 11.05 47.46
C ASN A 72 44.52 11.46 48.29
N SER A 73 45.73 11.13 47.82
CA SER A 73 46.97 11.53 48.49
C SER A 73 47.38 12.99 48.22
N ILE A 74 46.71 13.65 47.29
CA ILE A 74 46.92 15.07 46.96
C ILE A 74 45.90 15.95 47.68
N GLY A 75 44.66 15.47 47.82
CA GLY A 75 43.55 16.17 48.48
C GLY A 75 42.21 15.50 48.23
N VAL A 76 41.10 16.22 48.39
CA VAL A 76 39.74 15.71 48.14
C VAL A 76 39.57 15.39 46.66
N ALA A 77 39.24 14.13 46.34
CA ALA A 77 39.30 13.57 44.98
C ALA A 77 38.62 14.42 43.90
N GLY A 78 37.38 14.86 44.14
CA GLY A 78 36.61 15.66 43.19
C GLY A 78 37.17 17.06 42.98
N ALA A 79 37.74 17.67 44.02
CA ALA A 79 38.32 19.01 43.97
C ALA A 79 39.67 19.02 43.23
N VAL A 80 40.53 18.02 43.50
CA VAL A 80 41.84 17.91 42.86
C VAL A 80 41.73 17.72 41.35
N GLY A 81 40.86 16.80 40.91
CA GLY A 81 40.63 16.55 39.49
C GLY A 81 40.05 17.78 38.76
N ALA A 82 39.06 18.44 39.36
CA ALA A 82 38.46 19.64 38.79
C ALA A 82 39.47 20.80 38.67
N VAL A 83 40.26 21.05 39.72
CA VAL A 83 41.30 22.09 39.72
C VAL A 83 42.37 21.80 38.67
N ALA A 84 42.88 20.56 38.62
CA ALA A 84 43.90 20.19 37.64
C ALA A 84 43.36 20.31 36.19
N THR A 85 42.15 19.83 35.91
CA THR A 85 41.54 19.93 34.56
C THR A 85 41.19 21.37 34.17
N ALA A 86 40.84 22.24 35.13
CA ALA A 86 40.53 23.64 34.85
C ALA A 86 41.79 24.48 34.53
N HIS A 87 42.93 24.14 35.13
CA HIS A 87 44.15 24.96 35.06
C HIS A 87 45.32 24.30 34.32
N SER A 88 45.19 23.05 33.88
CA SER A 88 46.26 22.33 33.20
C SER A 88 45.76 21.25 32.24
N HIS A 89 46.62 20.86 31.32
CA HIS A 89 46.46 19.66 30.50
C HIS A 89 47.81 18.98 30.29
N ALA A 90 47.81 17.71 29.93
CA ALA A 90 49.00 16.96 29.58
C ALA A 90 49.01 16.62 28.09
N ILE A 91 50.19 16.53 27.49
CA ILE A 91 50.44 16.11 26.12
C ILE A 91 51.18 14.78 26.19
N LEU A 92 50.60 13.71 25.66
CA LEU A 92 51.20 12.37 25.65
C LEU A 92 52.22 12.27 24.53
N LEU A 93 53.51 12.34 24.86
CA LEU A 93 54.59 12.47 23.87
C LEU A 93 54.78 11.20 23.03
N ASN A 94 54.47 10.03 23.60
CA ASN A 94 54.61 8.72 22.94
C ASN A 94 53.32 8.23 22.26
N CYS A 95 52.23 9.01 22.30
CA CYS A 95 50.94 8.64 21.72
C CYS A 95 50.57 9.60 20.59
N PRO A 96 51.06 9.37 19.36
CA PRO A 96 50.75 10.22 18.22
C PRO A 96 49.29 10.04 17.76
N CYS A 97 48.70 11.13 17.27
CA CYS A 97 47.41 11.14 16.61
C CYS A 97 47.44 10.25 15.36
N ALA A 98 46.44 9.38 15.21
CA ALA A 98 46.35 8.45 14.07
C ALA A 98 46.28 9.14 12.68
N ASN A 99 45.95 10.44 12.63
CA ASN A 99 45.82 11.19 11.36
C ASN A 99 47.00 12.15 11.10
N CYS A 100 47.37 13.01 12.06
CA CYS A 100 48.42 14.02 11.86
C CYS A 100 49.77 13.66 12.51
N SER A 101 49.86 12.54 13.23
CA SER A 101 51.04 12.12 14.00
C SER A 101 51.46 13.05 15.15
N GLU A 102 50.70 14.10 15.45
CA GLU A 102 50.99 14.98 16.59
C GLU A 102 50.61 14.35 17.94
N PRO A 103 51.36 14.62 19.02
CA PRO A 103 51.04 14.15 20.37
C PRO A 103 49.63 14.54 20.84
N ILE A 104 48.90 13.61 21.47
CA ILE A 104 47.53 13.85 21.91
C ILE A 104 47.50 14.62 23.24
N SER A 105 46.79 15.75 23.26
CA SER A 105 46.48 16.50 24.48
C SER A 105 45.32 15.85 25.25
N VAL A 106 45.50 15.71 26.56
CA VAL A 106 44.56 15.08 27.48
C VAL A 106 44.31 15.97 28.70
N THR A 107 43.05 16.08 29.10
CA THR A 107 42.62 17.01 30.16
C THR A 107 42.53 16.38 31.55
N ASN A 108 42.57 15.05 31.64
CA ASN A 108 42.55 14.31 32.91
C ASN A 108 43.25 12.95 32.81
N ARG A 109 43.60 12.35 33.96
CA ARG A 109 44.29 11.05 34.03
C ARG A 109 43.49 9.89 33.44
N SER A 110 42.16 9.92 33.54
CA SER A 110 41.32 8.85 32.99
C SER A 110 41.40 8.81 31.46
N TRP A 111 41.42 9.98 30.82
CA TRP A 111 41.61 10.10 29.38
C TRP A 111 43.05 9.76 28.99
N ALA A 112 44.04 10.17 29.78
CA ALA A 112 45.45 9.79 29.60
C ALA A 112 45.65 8.26 29.60
N ASN A 113 45.11 7.56 30.60
CA ASN A 113 45.17 6.10 30.68
C ASN A 113 44.41 5.41 29.54
N LYS A 114 43.34 6.03 29.02
CA LYS A 114 42.57 5.48 27.91
C LYS A 114 43.31 5.59 26.58
N VAL A 115 44.04 6.69 26.37
CA VAL A 115 44.80 6.94 25.13
C VAL A 115 46.17 6.25 25.17
N GLY A 116 46.93 6.40 26.25
CA GLY A 116 48.30 5.88 26.39
C GLY A 116 48.43 4.56 27.15
N GLY A 117 47.31 3.96 27.58
CA GLY A 117 47.34 2.74 28.40
C GLY A 117 47.88 2.97 29.81
N LYS A 118 48.09 1.88 30.57
CA LYS A 118 48.53 1.93 31.98
C LYS A 118 49.87 2.64 32.19
N TYR A 119 50.75 2.57 31.19
CA TYR A 119 52.14 3.06 31.24
C TYR A 119 52.37 4.31 30.38
N LEU A 120 51.32 4.85 29.74
CA LEU A 120 51.36 6.04 28.88
C LEU A 120 52.27 5.92 27.64
N ASP A 121 52.56 4.68 27.21
CA ASP A 121 53.40 4.34 26.04
C ASP A 121 52.63 3.53 24.99
N ALA A 122 51.31 3.38 25.10
CA ALA A 122 50.56 2.63 24.11
C ALA A 122 50.68 3.30 22.73
N GLU A 123 51.11 2.53 21.72
CA GLU A 123 50.91 2.90 20.32
C GLU A 123 49.41 3.03 20.11
N ALA A 124 48.93 4.23 19.80
CA ALA A 124 47.51 4.57 19.78
C ALA A 124 46.99 4.67 18.33
N PRO A 125 46.76 3.56 17.60
CA PRO A 125 46.38 3.61 16.19
C PRO A 125 44.97 4.16 15.94
N SER A 126 44.13 4.32 16.98
CA SER A 126 42.71 4.66 16.85
C SER A 126 42.30 6.03 17.38
N TYR A 127 43.17 6.75 18.09
CA TYR A 127 42.80 8.03 18.72
C TYR A 127 43.25 9.22 17.89
N LEU A 128 42.39 10.25 17.84
CA LEU A 128 42.65 11.50 17.14
C LEU A 128 42.96 12.62 18.15
N CYS A 129 43.84 13.54 17.80
CA CYS A 129 44.01 14.79 18.54
C CYS A 129 42.74 15.64 18.50
N GLY A 130 42.65 16.67 19.35
CA GLY A 130 41.47 17.54 19.44
C GLY A 130 41.07 18.15 18.09
N ASP A 131 42.05 18.58 17.29
CA ASP A 131 41.80 19.21 15.99
C ASP A 131 41.32 18.18 14.95
N CYS A 132 41.97 17.02 14.85
CA CYS A 132 41.55 15.96 13.94
C CYS A 132 40.17 15.38 14.33
N SER A 133 39.88 15.25 15.63
CA SER A 133 38.56 14.87 16.12
C SER A 133 37.50 15.92 15.77
N ALA A 134 37.82 17.21 15.88
CA ALA A 134 36.92 18.30 15.51
C ALA A 134 36.64 18.31 14.00
N ILE A 135 37.65 18.08 13.17
CA ILE A 135 37.50 17.95 11.70
C ILE A 135 36.60 16.75 11.37
N GLN A 136 36.87 15.57 11.92
CA GLN A 136 36.07 14.37 11.68
C GLN A 136 34.61 14.54 12.12
N GLN A 137 34.37 15.21 13.26
CA GLN A 137 33.02 15.52 13.72
C GLN A 137 32.30 16.49 12.79
N ARG A 138 33.00 17.52 12.27
CA ARG A 138 32.43 18.45 11.28
C ARG A 138 32.07 17.73 9.98
N GLU A 139 32.97 16.91 9.45
CA GLU A 139 32.71 16.12 8.24
C GLU A 139 31.54 15.14 8.44
N LYS A 140 31.46 14.47 9.59
CA LYS A 140 30.35 13.57 9.89
C LYS A 140 29.03 14.33 9.99
N ALA A 141 29.01 15.49 10.65
CA ALA A 141 27.83 16.33 10.75
C ALA A 141 27.40 16.86 9.36
N GLU A 142 28.35 17.23 8.51
CA GLU A 142 28.10 17.66 7.13
C GLU A 142 27.51 16.51 6.29
N ARG A 143 28.10 15.31 6.34
CA ARG A 143 27.55 14.12 5.67
C ARG A 143 26.14 13.80 6.14
N GLN A 144 25.87 13.92 7.44
CA GLN A 144 24.53 13.70 7.99
C GLN A 144 23.53 14.75 7.51
N ARG A 145 23.94 16.02 7.39
CA ARG A 145 23.10 17.09 6.84
C ARG A 145 22.77 16.83 5.37
N LEU A 146 23.79 16.51 4.54
CA LEU A 146 23.59 16.18 3.14
C LEU A 146 22.68 14.96 2.94
N ALA A 147 22.86 13.91 3.74
CA ALA A 147 21.98 12.73 3.68
C ALA A 147 20.54 13.04 4.12
N ALA A 148 20.36 13.90 5.13
CA ALA A 148 19.04 14.33 5.57
C ALA A 148 18.35 15.23 4.53
N GLU A 149 19.09 16.12 3.88
CA GLU A 149 18.61 16.95 2.77
C GLU A 149 18.22 16.11 1.56
N GLN A 150 19.05 15.13 1.17
CA GLN A 150 18.74 14.18 0.10
C GLN A 150 17.47 13.38 0.40
N LYS A 151 17.33 12.86 1.62
CA LYS A 151 16.14 12.12 2.04
C LYS A 151 14.89 13.00 2.02
N ARG A 152 14.97 14.26 2.46
CA ARG A 152 13.85 15.21 2.38
C ARG A 152 13.49 15.53 0.94
N ALA A 153 14.48 15.75 0.07
CA ALA A 153 14.25 16.00 -1.34
C ALA A 153 13.62 14.79 -2.04
N GLU A 154 14.03 13.56 -1.70
CA GLU A 154 13.42 12.34 -2.21
C GLU A 154 11.96 12.20 -1.74
N GLN A 155 11.69 12.38 -0.46
CA GLN A 155 10.33 12.35 0.09
C GLN A 155 9.43 13.43 -0.51
N GLU A 156 9.95 14.63 -0.74
CA GLU A 156 9.21 15.72 -1.38
C GLU A 156 8.88 15.38 -2.84
N ARG A 157 9.82 14.76 -3.58
CA ARG A 157 9.55 14.28 -4.94
C ARG A 157 8.51 13.18 -4.97
N GLU A 158 8.61 12.17 -4.09
CA GLU A 158 7.61 11.10 -3.99
C GLU A 158 6.22 11.66 -3.66
N LYS A 159 6.15 12.66 -2.78
CA LYS A 159 4.91 13.35 -2.44
C LYS A 159 4.35 14.15 -3.63
N GLN A 160 5.20 14.87 -4.35
CA GLN A 160 4.79 15.60 -5.56
C GLN A 160 4.29 14.64 -6.64
N GLU A 161 5.00 13.53 -6.90
CA GLU A 161 4.57 12.50 -7.86
C GLU A 161 3.23 11.86 -7.46
N ALA A 162 3.01 11.62 -6.16
CA ALA A 162 1.74 11.11 -5.65
C ALA A 162 0.59 12.12 -5.82
N GLU A 163 0.83 13.40 -5.49
CA GLU A 163 -0.17 14.48 -5.65
C GLU A 163 -0.52 14.71 -7.13
N GLU A 164 0.46 14.69 -8.03
CA GLU A 164 0.26 14.75 -9.48
C GLU A 164 -0.58 13.57 -9.98
N PHE A 165 -0.28 12.35 -9.53
CA PHE A 165 -1.06 11.16 -9.87
C PHE A 165 -2.51 11.26 -9.37
N GLU A 166 -2.73 11.71 -8.13
CA GLU A 166 -4.08 11.91 -7.59
C GLU A 166 -4.87 12.95 -8.39
N CYS A 167 -4.22 14.05 -8.81
CA CYS A 167 -4.86 15.08 -9.63
C CYS A 167 -5.26 14.55 -11.01
N LEU A 168 -4.40 13.75 -11.65
CA LEU A 168 -4.74 13.07 -12.89
C LEU A 168 -5.95 12.15 -12.69
N VAL A 169 -5.96 11.33 -11.62
CA VAL A 169 -7.04 10.36 -11.36
C VAL A 169 -8.36 11.09 -11.15
N ALA A 170 -8.34 12.20 -10.39
CA ALA A 170 -9.51 13.04 -10.20
C ALA A 170 -10.04 13.62 -11.51
N ALA A 171 -9.15 14.10 -12.40
CA ALA A 171 -9.54 14.60 -13.71
C ALA A 171 -10.15 13.51 -14.60
N ALA A 172 -9.56 12.32 -14.63
CA ALA A 172 -10.09 11.18 -15.37
C ALA A 172 -11.48 10.76 -14.86
N ILE A 173 -11.68 10.70 -13.53
CA ILE A 173 -12.99 10.41 -12.94
C ILE A 173 -14.01 11.49 -13.32
N GLN A 174 -13.62 12.77 -13.32
CA GLN A 174 -14.51 13.87 -13.70
C GLN A 174 -14.95 13.76 -15.17
N ASP A 175 -14.04 13.44 -16.08
CA ASP A 175 -14.35 13.18 -17.49
C ASP A 175 -15.30 11.98 -17.64
N GLU A 176 -15.08 10.94 -16.85
CA GLU A 176 -15.96 9.77 -16.80
C GLU A 176 -17.35 10.15 -16.30
N GLU A 177 -17.49 10.96 -15.25
CA GLU A 177 -18.77 11.45 -14.72
C GLU A 177 -19.52 12.35 -15.71
N ALA A 178 -18.80 13.12 -16.52
CA ALA A 178 -19.39 13.99 -17.55
C ALA A 178 -20.03 13.21 -18.70
N LYS A 179 -19.75 11.90 -18.86
CA LYS A 179 -20.38 11.05 -19.88
C LYS A 179 -21.88 10.91 -19.62
N THR A 180 -22.69 11.32 -20.62
CA THR A 180 -24.16 11.28 -20.59
C THR A 180 -24.72 10.36 -21.67
N ALA A 181 -26.01 10.04 -21.58
CA ALA A 181 -26.68 9.11 -22.49
C ALA A 181 -26.65 9.55 -23.97
N SER A 182 -26.45 10.84 -24.26
CA SER A 182 -26.31 11.36 -25.62
C SER A 182 -25.05 10.88 -26.34
N SER A 183 -24.03 10.41 -25.60
CA SER A 183 -22.79 9.87 -26.13
C SER A 183 -22.87 8.38 -26.49
N SER A 184 -23.95 7.70 -26.07
CA SER A 184 -24.09 6.25 -26.23
C SER A 184 -24.37 5.84 -27.68
N ARG A 185 -23.67 4.80 -28.14
CA ARG A 185 -23.90 4.17 -29.45
C ARG A 185 -24.22 2.70 -29.24
N LEU A 186 -25.44 2.29 -29.59
CA LEU A 186 -25.75 0.88 -29.72
C LEU A 186 -25.04 0.34 -30.97
N GLN A 187 -23.90 -0.32 -30.78
CA GLN A 187 -23.32 -1.13 -31.82
C GLN A 187 -23.95 -2.53 -31.75
N ASP A 188 -24.77 -2.84 -32.74
CA ASP A 188 -25.52 -4.11 -32.86
C ASP A 188 -24.64 -5.36 -33.12
N ASP A 189 -23.31 -5.19 -33.07
CA ASP A 189 -22.32 -6.21 -33.44
C ASP A 189 -21.80 -7.01 -32.24
N THR A 190 -22.24 -6.69 -31.01
CA THR A 190 -21.82 -7.41 -29.78
C THR A 190 -23.01 -7.94 -28.96
N PRO A 191 -23.73 -8.98 -29.43
CA PRO A 191 -24.92 -9.51 -28.75
C PRO A 191 -24.68 -9.94 -27.31
N GLN A 192 -23.50 -10.50 -27.02
CA GLN A 192 -23.10 -10.89 -25.67
C GLN A 192 -22.90 -9.67 -24.74
N ALA A 193 -22.27 -8.59 -25.23
CA ALA A 193 -22.11 -7.37 -24.44
C ALA A 193 -23.48 -6.78 -24.09
N MET A 194 -24.42 -6.79 -25.04
CA MET A 194 -25.79 -6.34 -24.79
C MET A 194 -26.54 -7.21 -23.78
N ALA A 195 -26.34 -8.53 -23.78
CA ALA A 195 -26.90 -9.41 -22.75
C ALA A 195 -26.35 -9.05 -21.36
N LEU A 196 -25.04 -8.82 -21.26
CA LEU A 196 -24.41 -8.32 -20.02
C LEU A 196 -24.99 -6.96 -19.60
N TYR A 197 -25.15 -6.00 -20.52
CA TYR A 197 -25.74 -4.70 -20.22
C TYR A 197 -27.15 -4.81 -19.62
N VAL A 198 -28.01 -5.69 -20.15
CA VAL A 198 -29.35 -5.92 -19.60
C VAL A 198 -29.29 -6.48 -18.18
N ALA A 199 -28.30 -7.33 -17.88
CA ALA A 199 -28.07 -7.83 -16.52
C ALA A 199 -27.59 -6.71 -15.58
N LEU A 200 -26.63 -5.88 -16.01
CA LEU A 200 -26.14 -4.74 -15.24
C LEU A 200 -27.26 -3.72 -14.94
N ALA A 201 -28.11 -3.43 -15.92
CA ALA A 201 -29.29 -2.59 -15.76
C ALA A 201 -30.30 -3.15 -14.76
N SER A 202 -30.51 -4.48 -14.80
CA SER A 202 -31.36 -5.18 -13.84
C SER A 202 -30.80 -5.13 -12.42
N TYR A 203 -29.48 -5.30 -12.27
CA TYR A 203 -28.78 -5.16 -11.00
C TYR A 203 -28.91 -3.74 -10.43
N ALA A 204 -28.61 -2.70 -11.21
CA ALA A 204 -28.69 -1.31 -10.77
C ALA A 204 -30.13 -0.90 -10.38
N THR A 205 -31.13 -1.46 -11.04
CA THR A 205 -32.55 -1.23 -10.69
C THR A 205 -32.91 -1.80 -9.32
N ARG A 206 -32.32 -2.92 -8.92
CA ARG A 206 -32.55 -3.58 -7.62
C ARG A 206 -31.70 -2.98 -6.50
N ASN A 207 -30.58 -2.36 -6.85
CA ASN A 207 -29.64 -1.74 -5.92
C ASN A 207 -29.49 -0.24 -6.20
N PRO A 208 -30.55 0.56 -6.02
CA PRO A 208 -30.49 1.99 -6.31
C PRO A 208 -29.44 2.69 -5.43
N GLY A 209 -28.62 3.54 -6.05
CA GLY A 209 -27.59 4.31 -5.37
C GLY A 209 -26.31 3.54 -5.02
N ARG A 210 -26.20 2.25 -5.41
CA ARG A 210 -24.94 1.51 -5.37
C ARG A 210 -24.34 1.43 -6.77
N PRO A 211 -23.02 1.56 -6.93
CA PRO A 211 -22.39 1.34 -8.22
C PRO A 211 -22.40 -0.15 -8.59
N LEU A 212 -22.07 -0.43 -9.85
CA LEU A 212 -21.87 -1.80 -10.31
C LEU A 212 -20.52 -2.30 -9.77
N PRO A 213 -20.47 -3.46 -9.08
CA PRO A 213 -19.22 -4.00 -8.58
C PRO A 213 -18.21 -4.29 -9.70
N SER A 214 -16.93 -4.19 -9.37
CA SER A 214 -15.82 -4.63 -10.23
C SER A 214 -15.87 -6.16 -10.45
N ILE A 215 -15.11 -6.68 -11.42
CA ILE A 215 -15.01 -8.13 -11.63
C ILE A 215 -14.48 -8.80 -10.35
N THR A 216 -13.43 -8.23 -9.75
CA THR A 216 -12.87 -8.71 -8.48
C THR A 216 -13.85 -8.62 -7.31
N GLY A 217 -14.74 -7.62 -7.32
CA GLY A 217 -15.77 -7.42 -6.30
C GLY A 217 -16.92 -8.43 -6.38
N VAL A 218 -17.24 -8.95 -7.57
CA VAL A 218 -18.26 -10.02 -7.74
C VAL A 218 -17.72 -11.39 -7.30
N GLY A 219 -16.40 -11.57 -7.34
CA GLY A 219 -15.71 -12.79 -6.93
C GLY A 219 -15.22 -13.64 -8.10
N ALA A 220 -14.71 -14.84 -7.81
CA ALA A 220 -13.98 -15.68 -8.79
C ALA A 220 -14.78 -16.08 -10.04
N MET A 221 -16.11 -16.08 -9.97
CA MET A 221 -16.98 -16.39 -11.11
C MET A 221 -17.36 -15.16 -11.93
N GLY A 222 -17.10 -13.94 -11.44
CA GLY A 222 -17.45 -12.71 -12.12
C GLY A 222 -18.94 -12.57 -12.49
N TRP A 223 -19.24 -11.77 -13.50
CA TRP A 223 -20.58 -11.49 -14.00
C TRP A 223 -21.14 -12.64 -14.86
N THR A 224 -20.31 -13.21 -15.73
CA THR A 224 -20.73 -14.22 -16.72
C THR A 224 -20.32 -15.65 -16.38
N GLY A 225 -19.66 -15.89 -15.25
CA GLY A 225 -19.03 -17.19 -14.95
C GLY A 225 -17.60 -17.30 -15.49
N ASP A 226 -17.10 -16.27 -16.18
CA ASP A 226 -15.77 -16.21 -16.79
C ASP A 226 -15.25 -14.77 -16.72
N THR A 227 -14.22 -14.55 -15.90
CA THR A 227 -13.64 -13.21 -15.68
C THR A 227 -12.94 -12.65 -16.91
N ALA A 228 -12.38 -13.50 -17.78
CA ALA A 228 -11.73 -13.04 -19.01
C ALA A 228 -12.79 -12.53 -19.99
N ARG A 229 -13.89 -13.27 -20.13
CA ARG A 229 -15.05 -12.84 -20.91
C ARG A 229 -15.68 -11.58 -20.34
N ASP A 230 -15.82 -11.48 -19.02
CA ASP A 230 -16.35 -10.27 -18.38
C ASP A 230 -15.53 -9.03 -18.73
N ARG A 231 -14.21 -9.15 -18.68
CA ARG A 231 -13.29 -8.07 -19.04
C ARG A 231 -13.50 -7.60 -20.47
N GLU A 232 -13.57 -8.54 -21.42
CA GLU A 232 -13.81 -8.22 -22.83
C GLU A 232 -15.17 -7.54 -23.05
N LEU A 233 -16.23 -8.07 -22.45
CA LEU A 233 -17.59 -7.54 -22.61
C LEU A 233 -17.77 -6.18 -21.92
N LEU A 234 -17.21 -5.96 -20.74
CA LEU A 234 -17.24 -4.67 -20.05
C LEU A 234 -16.47 -3.60 -20.83
N LEU A 235 -15.30 -3.94 -21.38
CA LEU A 235 -14.57 -3.02 -22.25
C LEU A 235 -15.37 -2.68 -23.52
N ALA A 236 -16.04 -3.66 -24.14
CA ALA A 236 -16.92 -3.41 -25.29
C ALA A 236 -18.08 -2.46 -24.93
N LEU A 237 -18.70 -2.62 -23.75
CA LEU A 237 -19.74 -1.71 -23.25
C LEU A 237 -19.20 -0.31 -22.94
N TYR A 238 -17.99 -0.24 -22.39
CA TYR A 238 -17.31 1.01 -22.07
C TYR A 238 -16.98 1.81 -23.34
N TYR A 239 -16.39 1.17 -24.35
CA TYR A 239 -16.10 1.81 -25.64
C TYR A 239 -17.37 2.15 -26.44
N SER A 240 -18.50 1.48 -26.15
CA SER A 240 -19.82 1.83 -26.70
C SER A 240 -20.52 2.96 -25.94
N HIS A 241 -19.89 3.52 -24.90
CA HIS A 241 -20.45 4.53 -24.00
C HIS A 241 -21.80 4.11 -23.39
N LEU A 242 -21.94 2.82 -23.04
CA LEU A 242 -23.09 2.30 -22.29
C LEU A 242 -22.80 2.24 -20.78
N ILE A 243 -21.53 2.06 -20.42
CA ILE A 243 -21.03 2.16 -19.05
C ILE A 243 -19.87 3.16 -18.99
N ALA A 244 -19.63 3.67 -17.79
CA ALA A 244 -18.51 4.55 -17.47
C ALA A 244 -17.86 4.09 -16.16
N ILE A 245 -16.69 4.62 -15.87
CA ILE A 245 -16.03 4.42 -14.59
C ILE A 245 -16.79 5.20 -13.51
N SER A 246 -17.00 4.58 -12.35
CA SER A 246 -17.60 5.22 -11.18
C SER A 246 -16.57 6.01 -10.38
N ARG A 247 -16.96 7.14 -9.78
CA ARG A 247 -16.15 7.85 -8.79
C ARG A 247 -15.79 7.03 -7.55
N GLU A 248 -16.53 5.94 -7.32
CA GLU A 248 -16.28 5.01 -6.21
C GLU A 248 -15.16 4.01 -6.54
N THR A 249 -14.53 4.14 -7.70
CA THR A 249 -13.37 3.32 -8.09
C THR A 249 -12.17 3.64 -7.20
N PRO A 250 -11.51 2.62 -6.60
CA PRO A 250 -10.35 2.85 -5.76
C PRO A 250 -9.13 3.34 -6.56
N PRO A 251 -8.25 4.20 -5.99
CA PRO A 251 -7.07 4.72 -6.69
C PRO A 251 -6.14 3.64 -7.25
N GLN A 252 -6.03 2.49 -6.60
CA GLN A 252 -5.17 1.39 -7.07
C GLN A 252 -5.61 0.77 -8.41
N ALA A 253 -6.86 0.98 -8.83
CA ALA A 253 -7.36 0.53 -10.12
C ALA A 253 -6.81 1.37 -11.28
N PHE A 254 -6.15 2.49 -10.99
CA PHE A 254 -5.54 3.37 -11.96
C PHE A 254 -4.02 3.21 -11.94
N GLY A 255 -3.40 3.45 -13.09
CA GLY A 255 -1.95 3.48 -13.23
C GLY A 255 -1.51 4.45 -14.31
N LEU A 256 -0.28 4.93 -14.23
CA LEU A 256 0.28 5.81 -15.25
C LEU A 256 0.55 5.03 -16.54
N SER A 257 0.20 5.64 -17.67
CA SER A 257 0.60 5.14 -18.98
C SER A 257 2.12 5.17 -19.14
N LYS A 258 2.64 4.45 -20.14
CA LYS A 258 4.09 4.41 -20.43
C LYS A 258 4.71 5.80 -20.68
N ASN A 259 3.91 6.75 -21.18
CA ASN A 259 4.34 8.10 -21.46
C ASN A 259 4.16 9.05 -20.26
N ARG A 260 3.60 8.56 -19.13
CA ARG A 260 3.27 9.33 -17.92
C ARG A 260 2.29 10.50 -18.08
N ASP A 261 1.85 10.79 -19.30
CA ASP A 261 0.91 11.88 -19.61
C ASP A 261 -0.57 11.46 -19.59
N ASP A 262 -0.86 10.18 -19.37
CA ASP A 262 -2.23 9.65 -19.43
C ASP A 262 -2.44 8.56 -18.38
N ILE A 263 -3.70 8.32 -18.00
CA ILE A 263 -4.09 7.30 -17.04
C ILE A 263 -4.60 6.06 -17.78
N THR A 264 -4.11 4.93 -17.32
CA THR A 264 -4.65 3.62 -17.65
C THR A 264 -5.43 3.08 -16.45
N PHE A 265 -6.36 2.17 -16.71
CA PHE A 265 -7.12 1.53 -15.66
C PHE A 265 -7.14 0.01 -15.83
N ALA A 266 -7.20 -0.69 -14.71
CA ALA A 266 -7.38 -2.13 -14.65
C ALA A 266 -8.88 -2.46 -14.68
N ALA A 267 -9.38 -2.92 -15.84
CA ALA A 267 -10.80 -3.24 -16.03
C ALA A 267 -11.39 -4.22 -14.99
N ASP A 268 -10.54 -5.06 -14.40
CA ASP A 268 -10.94 -6.05 -13.39
C ASP A 268 -11.18 -5.42 -12.01
N GLU A 269 -10.55 -4.28 -11.72
CA GLU A 269 -10.61 -3.57 -10.43
C GLU A 269 -11.52 -2.35 -10.46
N VAL A 270 -11.79 -1.80 -11.65
CA VAL A 270 -12.65 -0.64 -11.81
C VAL A 270 -14.09 -0.93 -11.42
N VAL A 271 -14.69 0.02 -10.71
CA VAL A 271 -16.10 0.02 -10.36
C VAL A 271 -16.88 0.72 -11.48
N TRP A 272 -17.93 0.09 -11.97
CA TRP A 272 -18.66 0.57 -13.15
C TRP A 272 -19.92 1.33 -12.75
N ARG A 273 -20.38 2.21 -13.64
CA ARG A 273 -21.70 2.85 -13.58
C ARG A 273 -22.38 2.77 -14.94
N LEU A 274 -23.70 2.71 -14.94
CA LEU A 274 -24.49 2.87 -16.17
C LEU A 274 -24.48 4.34 -16.57
N ILE A 275 -24.38 4.61 -17.87
CA ILE A 275 -24.54 5.96 -18.41
C ILE A 275 -26.03 6.26 -18.60
N GLY A 276 -26.48 7.40 -18.06
CA GLY A 276 -27.87 7.83 -18.08
C GLY A 276 -28.60 7.58 -16.78
N ASP A 277 -29.74 8.26 -16.61
CA ASP A 277 -30.63 8.01 -15.47
C ASP A 277 -31.38 6.68 -15.64
N ARG A 278 -32.15 6.30 -14.60
CA ARG A 278 -32.92 5.05 -14.60
C ARG A 278 -33.89 4.96 -15.78
N SER A 279 -34.49 6.06 -16.21
CA SER A 279 -35.43 6.07 -17.33
C SER A 279 -34.70 5.80 -18.65
N ALA A 280 -33.58 6.47 -18.87
CA ALA A 280 -32.73 6.29 -20.05
C ALA A 280 -32.19 4.86 -20.14
N VAL A 281 -31.74 4.28 -19.03
CA VAL A 281 -31.29 2.87 -18.95
C VAL A 281 -32.43 1.92 -19.30
N GLN A 282 -33.65 2.16 -18.78
CA GLN A 282 -34.81 1.30 -19.07
C GLN A 282 -35.25 1.38 -20.53
N GLU A 283 -35.26 2.58 -21.12
CA GLU A 283 -35.50 2.73 -22.56
C GLU A 283 -34.42 2.02 -23.37
N ARG A 284 -33.15 2.13 -22.98
CA ARG A 284 -32.06 1.41 -23.63
C ARG A 284 -32.23 -0.10 -23.60
N VAL A 285 -32.61 -0.66 -22.45
CA VAL A 285 -32.92 -2.10 -22.33
C VAL A 285 -34.07 -2.50 -23.25
N LYS A 286 -35.11 -1.67 -23.38
CA LYS A 286 -36.21 -1.92 -24.33
C LYS A 286 -35.74 -1.88 -25.77
N GLU A 287 -34.93 -0.89 -26.16
CA GLU A 287 -34.34 -0.77 -27.50
C GLU A 287 -33.52 -2.01 -27.87
N ILE A 288 -32.59 -2.41 -26.99
CA ILE A 288 -31.75 -3.61 -27.15
C ILE A 288 -32.63 -4.86 -27.31
N THR A 289 -33.60 -5.03 -26.41
CA THR A 289 -34.46 -6.22 -26.44
C THR A 289 -35.31 -6.25 -27.71
N ASN A 290 -35.79 -5.09 -28.16
CA ASN A 290 -36.59 -4.97 -29.38
C ASN A 290 -35.74 -5.17 -30.64
N SER A 291 -34.49 -4.67 -30.69
CA SER A 291 -33.62 -4.84 -31.85
C SER A 291 -33.33 -6.32 -32.11
N PHE A 292 -32.99 -7.10 -31.07
CA PHE A 292 -32.80 -8.55 -31.22
C PHE A 292 -34.09 -9.27 -31.60
N LYS A 293 -35.25 -8.84 -31.09
CA LYS A 293 -36.57 -9.41 -31.46
C LYS A 293 -36.92 -9.21 -32.93
N THR A 294 -36.61 -8.05 -33.50
CA THR A 294 -37.10 -7.67 -34.84
C THR A 294 -36.07 -7.84 -35.95
N ARG A 295 -34.78 -8.06 -35.64
CA ARG A 295 -33.71 -8.20 -36.65
C ARG A 295 -33.95 -9.39 -37.58
N PRO A 296 -34.19 -9.18 -38.89
CA PRO A 296 -34.44 -10.27 -39.82
C PRO A 296 -33.14 -10.97 -40.27
N GLY A 297 -33.29 -12.14 -40.90
CA GLY A 297 -32.21 -12.84 -41.58
C GLY A 297 -31.26 -13.66 -40.70
N PRO A 298 -30.27 -14.35 -41.31
CA PRO A 298 -29.36 -15.26 -40.62
C PRO A 298 -28.50 -14.58 -39.55
N GLN A 299 -28.01 -13.37 -39.81
CA GLN A 299 -27.24 -12.59 -38.84
C GLN A 299 -28.09 -12.21 -37.61
N GLY A 300 -29.36 -11.84 -37.82
CA GLY A 300 -30.30 -11.58 -36.73
C GLY A 300 -30.60 -12.83 -35.90
N ALA A 301 -30.68 -14.01 -36.52
CA ALA A 301 -30.85 -15.27 -35.82
C ALA A 301 -29.63 -15.62 -34.96
N ALA A 302 -28.42 -15.55 -35.53
CA ALA A 302 -27.18 -15.79 -34.78
C ALA A 302 -27.00 -14.79 -33.61
N ALA A 303 -27.36 -13.52 -33.81
CA ALA A 303 -27.30 -12.52 -32.77
C ALA A 303 -28.28 -12.80 -31.61
N ARG A 304 -29.52 -13.21 -31.92
CA ARG A 304 -30.49 -13.65 -30.90
C ARG A 304 -30.00 -14.87 -30.13
N GLU A 305 -29.42 -15.84 -30.83
CA GLU A 305 -28.87 -17.04 -30.22
C GLU A 305 -27.72 -16.69 -29.27
N ALA A 306 -26.75 -15.89 -29.69
CA ALA A 306 -25.64 -15.46 -28.84
C ALA A 306 -26.09 -14.63 -27.62
N PHE A 307 -27.06 -13.73 -27.80
CA PHE A 307 -27.65 -12.96 -26.70
C PHE A 307 -28.34 -13.89 -25.68
N THR A 308 -29.15 -14.83 -26.17
CA THR A 308 -29.94 -15.75 -25.33
C THR A 308 -29.03 -16.76 -24.63
N ALA A 309 -28.03 -17.30 -25.33
CA ALA A 309 -27.07 -18.25 -24.78
C ALA A 309 -26.31 -17.66 -23.59
N LEU A 310 -25.78 -16.43 -23.71
CA LEU A 310 -25.10 -15.79 -22.59
C LEU A 310 -26.06 -15.45 -21.45
N ALA A 311 -27.26 -14.96 -21.76
CA ALA A 311 -28.29 -14.73 -20.75
C ALA A 311 -28.60 -16.00 -19.95
N ASP A 312 -28.77 -17.14 -20.63
CA ASP A 312 -29.02 -18.43 -20.00
C ASP A 312 -27.84 -18.90 -19.15
N GLU A 313 -26.60 -18.75 -19.64
CA GLU A 313 -25.39 -19.07 -18.88
C GLU A 313 -25.29 -18.24 -17.59
N MET A 314 -25.52 -16.93 -17.66
CA MET A 314 -25.53 -16.06 -16.48
C MET A 314 -26.58 -16.51 -15.45
N GLU A 315 -27.77 -16.92 -15.90
CA GLU A 315 -28.82 -17.42 -15.01
C GLU A 315 -28.44 -18.76 -14.36
N VAL A 316 -27.79 -19.66 -15.11
CA VAL A 316 -27.31 -20.94 -14.58
C VAL A 316 -26.23 -20.70 -13.52
N THR A 317 -25.24 -19.88 -13.83
CA THR A 317 -24.15 -19.50 -12.91
C THR A 317 -24.70 -18.86 -11.63
N ASN A 318 -25.71 -18.00 -11.74
CA ASN A 318 -26.34 -17.37 -10.58
C ASN A 318 -27.02 -18.40 -9.65
N VAL A 319 -27.74 -19.38 -10.19
CA VAL A 319 -28.39 -20.43 -9.39
C VAL A 319 -27.35 -21.36 -8.75
N ALA A 320 -26.28 -21.72 -9.48
CA ALA A 320 -25.19 -22.53 -8.96
C ALA A 320 -24.45 -21.81 -7.82
N SER A 321 -24.14 -20.53 -8.01
CA SER A 321 -23.53 -19.66 -6.99
C SER A 321 -24.42 -19.54 -5.75
N TYR A 322 -25.73 -19.42 -5.93
CA TYR A 322 -26.68 -19.40 -4.82
C TYR A 322 -26.65 -20.70 -4.01
N LEU A 323 -26.61 -21.86 -4.68
CA LEU A 323 -26.51 -23.16 -4.01
C LEU A 323 -25.19 -23.26 -3.21
N ASN A 324 -24.06 -22.90 -3.82
CA ASN A 324 -22.76 -22.89 -3.14
C ASN A 324 -22.74 -21.93 -1.94
N GLY A 325 -23.34 -20.75 -2.10
CA GLY A 325 -23.48 -19.77 -1.01
C GLY A 325 -24.36 -20.28 0.14
N LEU A 326 -25.42 -21.05 -0.14
CA LEU A 326 -26.21 -21.69 0.90
C LEU A 326 -25.41 -22.75 1.65
N LEU A 327 -24.70 -23.62 0.93
CA LEU A 327 -23.89 -24.68 1.53
C LEU A 327 -22.83 -24.09 2.46
N THR A 328 -22.08 -23.11 1.97
CA THR A 328 -20.96 -22.49 2.72
C THR A 328 -21.44 -21.57 3.84
N LYS A 329 -22.35 -20.63 3.58
CA LYS A 329 -22.71 -19.59 4.55
C LYS A 329 -23.77 -20.03 5.56
N LYS A 330 -24.72 -20.89 5.16
CA LYS A 330 -25.83 -21.31 6.04
C LYS A 330 -25.57 -22.64 6.74
N TYR A 331 -24.99 -23.61 6.04
CA TYR A 331 -24.81 -24.97 6.55
C TYR A 331 -23.37 -25.31 6.94
N ASP A 332 -22.41 -24.41 6.71
CA ASP A 332 -20.98 -24.62 6.98
C ASP A 332 -20.42 -25.87 6.28
N TYR A 333 -20.91 -26.12 5.07
CA TYR A 333 -20.46 -27.20 4.19
C TYR A 333 -19.57 -26.65 3.08
N PRO A 334 -18.67 -27.46 2.51
CA PRO A 334 -17.93 -27.04 1.32
C PRO A 334 -18.88 -26.77 0.15
N GLU A 335 -18.39 -26.04 -0.85
CA GLU A 335 -19.08 -25.89 -2.13
C GLU A 335 -19.29 -27.25 -2.83
N VAL A 336 -20.14 -27.26 -3.86
CA VAL A 336 -20.32 -28.45 -4.69
C VAL A 336 -18.95 -28.91 -5.24
N PRO A 337 -18.58 -30.20 -5.05
CA PRO A 337 -17.31 -30.74 -5.51
C PRO A 337 -17.10 -30.52 -7.01
N GLU A 338 -15.85 -30.34 -7.42
CA GLU A 338 -15.51 -30.05 -8.82
C GLU A 338 -16.05 -31.11 -9.79
N THR A 339 -16.00 -32.38 -9.37
CA THR A 339 -16.51 -33.53 -10.12
C THR A 339 -18.02 -33.48 -10.41
N ARG A 340 -18.78 -32.65 -9.69
CA ARG A 340 -20.25 -32.51 -9.79
C ARG A 340 -20.68 -31.16 -10.38
N ARG A 341 -19.75 -30.24 -10.69
CA ARG A 341 -20.07 -28.90 -11.20
C ARG A 341 -20.76 -28.93 -12.57
N GLU A 342 -20.31 -29.80 -13.47
CA GLU A 342 -20.94 -29.99 -14.79
C GLU A 342 -22.36 -30.52 -14.64
N GLU A 343 -22.56 -31.57 -13.83
CA GLU A 343 -23.89 -32.11 -13.55
C GLU A 343 -24.83 -31.07 -12.93
N LEU A 344 -24.34 -30.26 -11.97
CA LEU A 344 -25.12 -29.16 -11.41
C LEU A 344 -25.59 -28.19 -12.48
N THR A 345 -24.68 -27.82 -13.38
CA THR A 345 -24.95 -26.90 -14.49
C THR A 345 -26.05 -27.47 -15.41
N ASP A 346 -25.94 -28.75 -15.78
CA ASP A 346 -26.91 -29.42 -16.65
C ASP A 346 -28.28 -29.61 -16.00
N VAL A 347 -28.32 -29.91 -14.71
CA VAL A 347 -29.56 -29.99 -13.93
C VAL A 347 -30.27 -28.63 -13.91
N ILE A 348 -29.54 -27.54 -13.71
CA ILE A 348 -30.10 -26.18 -13.73
C ILE A 348 -30.60 -25.82 -15.14
N ARG A 349 -29.80 -26.10 -16.19
CA ARG A 349 -30.21 -25.91 -17.60
C ARG A 349 -31.49 -26.68 -17.92
N ARG A 350 -31.61 -27.93 -17.47
CA ARG A 350 -32.83 -28.74 -17.66
C ARG A 350 -34.04 -28.09 -17.01
N GLY A 351 -33.91 -27.62 -15.76
CA GLY A 351 -34.98 -26.90 -15.08
C GLY A 351 -35.45 -25.69 -15.89
N PHE A 352 -34.52 -24.88 -16.39
CA PHE A 352 -34.85 -23.77 -17.27
C PHE A 352 -35.48 -24.21 -18.60
N GLY A 353 -35.01 -25.31 -19.21
CA GLY A 353 -35.61 -25.89 -20.41
C GLY A 353 -37.06 -26.33 -20.26
N HIS A 354 -37.49 -26.65 -19.03
CA HIS A 354 -38.90 -26.93 -18.70
C HIS A 354 -39.72 -25.69 -18.33
N GLY A 355 -39.17 -24.49 -18.49
CA GLY A 355 -39.89 -23.22 -18.31
C GLY A 355 -39.91 -22.70 -16.87
N TYR A 356 -39.12 -23.27 -15.95
CA TYR A 356 -38.99 -22.69 -14.61
C TYR A 356 -38.28 -21.35 -14.64
N THR A 357 -38.78 -20.39 -13.86
CA THR A 357 -38.18 -19.07 -13.71
C THR A 357 -36.94 -19.10 -12.80
N PRO A 358 -36.05 -18.09 -12.86
CA PRO A 358 -34.94 -17.98 -11.91
C PRO A 358 -35.37 -18.06 -10.45
N GLY A 359 -36.45 -17.38 -10.06
CA GLY A 359 -36.96 -17.43 -8.68
C GLY A 359 -37.44 -18.83 -8.26
N GLN A 360 -37.97 -19.63 -9.20
CA GLN A 360 -38.33 -21.02 -8.94
C GLN A 360 -37.10 -21.92 -8.84
N MET A 361 -36.07 -21.68 -9.66
CA MET A 361 -34.81 -22.41 -9.57
C MET A 361 -34.05 -22.11 -8.28
N ILE A 362 -34.08 -20.87 -7.80
CA ILE A 362 -33.58 -20.50 -6.46
C ILE A 362 -34.34 -21.25 -5.36
N CYS A 363 -35.67 -21.40 -5.47
CA CYS A 363 -36.45 -22.21 -4.54
C CYS A 363 -36.02 -23.69 -4.56
N PHE A 364 -35.83 -24.26 -5.75
CA PHE A 364 -35.33 -25.64 -5.88
C PHE A 364 -33.95 -25.82 -5.24
N ALA A 365 -33.00 -24.93 -5.52
CA ALA A 365 -31.67 -24.94 -4.94
C ALA A 365 -31.73 -24.86 -3.39
N TRP A 366 -32.55 -23.96 -2.85
CA TRP A 366 -32.75 -23.87 -1.40
C TRP A 366 -33.31 -25.15 -0.79
N ARG A 367 -34.39 -25.70 -1.37
CA ARG A 367 -34.99 -26.95 -0.89
C ARG A 367 -34.02 -28.12 -1.02
N ALA A 368 -33.17 -28.12 -2.03
CA ALA A 368 -32.17 -29.16 -2.25
C ALA A 368 -31.08 -29.13 -1.18
N ALA A 369 -30.50 -27.95 -0.91
CA ALA A 369 -29.52 -27.76 0.16
C ALA A 369 -30.11 -28.13 1.54
N ASP A 370 -31.32 -27.67 1.85
CA ASP A 370 -32.01 -27.96 3.10
C ASP A 370 -32.29 -29.46 3.30
N SER A 371 -32.77 -30.14 2.24
CA SER A 371 -32.99 -31.59 2.28
C SER A 371 -31.70 -32.39 2.40
N ALA A 372 -30.61 -31.95 1.75
CA ALA A 372 -29.30 -32.58 1.86
C ALA A 372 -28.69 -32.41 3.26
N ALA A 373 -28.79 -31.21 3.85
CA ALA A 373 -28.39 -30.96 5.22
C ALA A 373 -29.18 -31.81 6.22
N ALA A 374 -30.52 -31.81 6.12
CA ALA A 374 -31.37 -32.64 6.97
C ALA A 374 -31.12 -34.15 6.80
N TRP A 375 -30.67 -34.59 5.62
CA TRP A 375 -30.25 -35.97 5.41
C TRP A 375 -28.91 -36.26 6.08
N LYS A 376 -27.91 -35.38 5.94
CA LYS A 376 -26.62 -35.49 6.65
C LYS A 376 -26.81 -35.56 8.16
N GLU A 377 -27.61 -34.66 8.75
CA GLU A 377 -27.85 -34.64 10.21
C GLU A 377 -28.50 -35.94 10.73
N ARG A 378 -29.21 -36.68 9.87
CA ARG A 378 -29.77 -38.00 10.21
C ARG A 378 -28.80 -39.16 9.97
N ASN A 379 -27.72 -38.96 9.22
CA ASN A 379 -26.77 -39.99 8.82
C ASN A 379 -25.36 -39.61 9.30
N ALA A 380 -25.07 -39.86 10.58
CA ALA A 380 -23.80 -39.52 11.23
C ALA A 380 -22.50 -39.94 10.50
N PRO A 381 -22.45 -41.05 9.73
CA PRO A 381 -21.24 -41.41 8.98
C PRO A 381 -20.93 -40.51 7.77
N MET A 382 -21.86 -39.66 7.33
CA MET A 382 -21.70 -38.80 6.15
C MET A 382 -21.02 -37.49 6.53
N GLY A 383 -19.98 -37.12 5.79
CA GLY A 383 -19.30 -35.84 5.96
C GLY A 383 -20.01 -34.68 5.26
N PRO A 384 -19.58 -33.44 5.55
CA PRO A 384 -20.02 -32.25 4.83
C PRO A 384 -19.81 -32.31 3.30
N PRO A 385 -18.72 -32.87 2.74
CA PRO A 385 -18.56 -33.02 1.29
C PRO A 385 -19.62 -33.90 0.63
N GLU A 386 -20.03 -34.99 1.30
CA GLU A 386 -21.07 -35.88 0.82
C GLU A 386 -22.45 -35.19 0.80
N ALA A 387 -22.72 -34.35 1.80
CA ALA A 387 -23.93 -33.52 1.83
C ALA A 387 -23.95 -32.48 0.69
N ALA A 388 -22.82 -31.83 0.41
CA ALA A 388 -22.69 -30.92 -0.73
C ALA A 388 -22.92 -31.64 -2.06
N SER A 389 -22.37 -32.84 -2.26
CA SER A 389 -22.61 -33.66 -3.44
C SER A 389 -24.09 -34.10 -3.57
N ALA A 390 -24.69 -34.55 -2.45
CA ALA A 390 -26.09 -34.98 -2.40
C ALA A 390 -27.07 -33.85 -2.69
N SER A 391 -26.69 -32.59 -2.47
CA SER A 391 -27.50 -31.43 -2.84
C SER A 391 -27.78 -31.38 -4.35
N VAL A 392 -26.82 -31.78 -5.19
CA VAL A 392 -26.98 -31.84 -6.66
C VAL A 392 -27.95 -32.95 -7.05
N THR A 393 -27.80 -34.15 -6.45
CA THR A 393 -28.73 -35.27 -6.70
C THR A 393 -30.16 -34.92 -6.27
N THR A 394 -30.28 -34.27 -5.11
CA THR A 394 -31.56 -33.82 -4.57
C THR A 394 -32.20 -32.75 -5.43
N LEU A 395 -31.39 -31.82 -5.97
CA LEU A 395 -31.86 -30.80 -6.92
C LEU A 395 -32.44 -31.46 -8.17
N ASN A 396 -31.71 -32.40 -8.77
CA ASN A 396 -32.17 -33.14 -9.94
C ASN A 396 -33.50 -33.86 -9.66
N GLY A 397 -33.57 -34.65 -8.59
CA GLY A 397 -34.79 -35.38 -8.23
C GLY A 397 -35.99 -34.47 -7.92
N LYS A 398 -35.78 -33.27 -7.36
CA LYS A 398 -36.86 -32.30 -7.14
C LYS A 398 -37.38 -31.69 -8.44
N ILE A 399 -36.49 -31.41 -9.40
CA ILE A 399 -36.88 -30.90 -10.72
C ILE A 399 -37.62 -31.99 -11.48
N ASP A 400 -37.08 -33.20 -11.56
CA ASP A 400 -37.69 -34.33 -12.28
C ASP A 400 -39.11 -34.60 -11.73
N LYS A 401 -39.26 -34.67 -10.41
CA LYS A 401 -40.57 -34.85 -9.76
C LYS A 401 -41.55 -33.70 -10.06
N ALA A 402 -41.07 -32.46 -10.09
CA ALA A 402 -41.94 -31.32 -10.36
C ALA A 402 -42.39 -31.28 -11.83
N VAL A 403 -41.51 -31.67 -12.75
CA VAL A 403 -41.83 -31.82 -14.18
C VAL A 403 -42.86 -32.92 -14.39
N GLU A 404 -42.64 -34.10 -13.80
CA GLU A 404 -43.54 -35.26 -13.92
C GLU A 404 -44.94 -34.96 -13.36
N LEU A 405 -45.01 -34.31 -12.19
CA LEU A 405 -46.27 -34.06 -11.50
C LEU A 405 -46.91 -32.70 -11.87
N HIS A 406 -46.29 -31.92 -12.76
CA HIS A 406 -46.70 -30.56 -13.10
C HIS A 406 -46.94 -29.65 -11.88
N HIS A 407 -46.10 -29.78 -10.86
CA HIS A 407 -46.27 -29.03 -9.61
C HIS A 407 -45.99 -27.54 -9.81
N ALA A 408 -46.90 -26.69 -9.33
CA ALA A 408 -46.64 -25.26 -9.22
C ALA A 408 -45.60 -25.00 -8.12
N ILE A 409 -44.46 -24.43 -8.52
CA ILE A 409 -43.39 -24.05 -7.59
C ILE A 409 -43.48 -22.55 -7.31
N PRO A 410 -43.48 -22.13 -6.02
CA PRO A 410 -43.44 -20.71 -5.68
C PRO A 410 -42.10 -20.10 -6.13
N GLY A 411 -42.14 -18.88 -6.65
CA GLY A 411 -40.95 -18.08 -6.88
C GLY A 411 -40.44 -17.50 -5.57
N TYR A 412 -39.13 -17.62 -5.31
CA TYR A 412 -38.50 -17.03 -4.14
C TYR A 412 -37.72 -15.77 -4.53
N GLU A 413 -37.79 -14.75 -3.68
CA GLU A 413 -36.83 -13.65 -3.73
C GLU A 413 -35.50 -14.11 -3.15
N VAL A 414 -34.43 -13.63 -3.77
CA VAL A 414 -33.07 -13.95 -3.37
C VAL A 414 -32.75 -13.25 -2.04
N PRO A 415 -32.19 -13.94 -1.03
CA PRO A 415 -31.77 -13.33 0.23
C PRO A 415 -30.71 -12.24 0.04
N ARG A 416 -30.69 -11.23 0.94
CA ARG A 416 -29.75 -10.10 0.88
C ARG A 416 -28.26 -10.47 0.86
N TRP A 417 -27.89 -11.64 1.37
CA TRP A 417 -26.49 -12.10 1.39
C TRP A 417 -26.01 -12.64 0.04
N HIS A 418 -26.93 -12.94 -0.89
CA HIS A 418 -26.63 -13.37 -2.25
C HIS A 418 -26.72 -12.16 -3.19
N GLU A 419 -25.67 -11.35 -3.17
CA GLU A 419 -25.51 -10.16 -4.03
C GLU A 419 -24.99 -10.51 -5.44
N ALA A 420 -25.29 -11.71 -5.95
CA ALA A 420 -24.85 -12.13 -7.28
C ALA A 420 -25.60 -11.35 -8.39
N PRO A 421 -25.02 -11.23 -9.60
CA PRO A 421 -25.64 -10.58 -10.74
C PRO A 421 -27.06 -11.07 -11.02
N LEU A 422 -28.04 -10.21 -10.76
CA LEU A 422 -29.44 -10.57 -10.88
C LEU A 422 -29.92 -10.47 -12.34
N THR A 423 -29.96 -11.63 -13.01
CA THR A 423 -30.89 -12.10 -14.07
C THR A 423 -31.38 -11.11 -15.13
N THR A 424 -31.23 -11.48 -16.41
CA THR A 424 -31.91 -10.85 -17.55
C THR A 424 -33.38 -11.31 -17.64
N MET A 425 -34.22 -10.90 -16.68
CA MET A 425 -35.65 -11.30 -16.67
C MET A 425 -36.44 -10.91 -17.94
N ALA A 426 -35.87 -10.08 -18.81
CA ALA A 426 -36.46 -9.62 -20.05
C ALA A 426 -36.48 -10.66 -21.20
N SER A 427 -35.69 -11.74 -21.11
CA SER A 427 -35.39 -12.61 -22.27
C SER A 427 -36.33 -13.81 -22.45
N ARG A 428 -37.00 -14.26 -21.37
CA ARG A 428 -37.59 -15.62 -21.32
C ARG A 428 -39.10 -15.73 -21.52
N LYS A 429 -39.76 -14.72 -22.08
CA LYS A 429 -41.04 -15.05 -22.75
C LYS A 429 -40.68 -15.92 -23.96
N PRO A 430 -41.15 -17.18 -24.04
CA PRO A 430 -40.78 -18.05 -25.13
C PRO A 430 -41.12 -17.37 -26.45
N PHE A 431 -40.11 -17.26 -27.31
CA PHE A 431 -40.26 -17.03 -28.75
C PHE A 431 -40.90 -18.27 -29.39
N THR A 432 -42.05 -18.71 -28.88
CA THR A 432 -42.90 -19.68 -29.56
C THR A 432 -43.76 -18.89 -30.54
N PRO A 433 -43.60 -19.05 -31.87
CA PRO A 433 -44.63 -18.60 -32.79
C PRO A 433 -45.93 -19.27 -32.35
N ARG A 434 -46.99 -18.50 -32.09
CA ARG A 434 -48.32 -19.07 -31.84
C ARG A 434 -48.63 -20.04 -32.99
N PRO A 435 -48.75 -21.36 -32.74
CA PRO A 435 -49.23 -22.25 -33.76
C PRO A 435 -50.74 -21.98 -33.92
N GLY A 436 -51.14 -21.53 -35.10
CA GLY A 436 -52.55 -21.45 -35.48
C GLY A 436 -53.20 -20.06 -35.35
N ARG A 437 -52.84 -19.15 -36.25
CA ARG A 437 -53.84 -18.39 -36.99
C ARG A 437 -53.44 -18.42 -38.46
N ARG A 438 -54.02 -19.37 -39.20
CA ARG A 438 -54.14 -19.22 -40.65
C ARG A 438 -55.24 -18.17 -40.94
N PRO A 439 -55.12 -17.43 -42.05
CA PRO A 439 -56.05 -16.38 -42.45
C PRO A 439 -57.49 -16.86 -42.53
#